data_AF-A0A8H4AT89-F1
#
_entry.id   AF-A0A8H4AT89-F1
#
_cell.length_a   1.000
_cell.length_b   1.000
_cell.length_c   1.000
_cell.angle_alpha   90.00
_cell.angle_beta   90.00
_cell.angle_gamma   90.00
#
_symmetry.space_group_name_H-M   'P 1'
#
loop_
_entity.id
_entity.type
_entity.pdbx_description
1 polymer ?
#
loop_
_entity_poly.entity_id
_entity_poly.type
_entity_poly.pdbx_seq_one_letter_code
_entity_poly.pdbx_strand_id
1 'polypeptide(L)'
;MTQFCSHITPLILIFHVLFTNAFIDNQILKRDTNTTNTTSATTTNETLLCNGSADLCDLRYNQVTYPGTHNSASYNLKFDCVTSAKSCLDSIAPCAQEYSQCNIFYKVHCEAQTSICKRRNPNYLHWMCEILDRTCKSTNAWCLIWLVGCAEASKLCNSWASSCKSTVPDWMITCMWENNAGYPVLRQLNDGIRLLNFEMCLKNDNKTVEFCHGDGIYLASGLELDPVFSEIKEFMDKNPNEVISLEFGHINDKGSTYYTISHEIQSHLEKYFVNSTTGHSQMVQLPPADSTNATAWPTLRQAT
;
A
#
# COMPACT_ATOMS: atom_id res chain seq x y z
N MET A 1 5.23 -29.95 -9.47
CA MET A 1 4.40 -28.91 -8.80
C MET A 1 4.90 -27.48 -9.04
N THR A 2 5.84 -27.27 -9.98
CA THR A 2 6.31 -25.96 -10.49
C THR A 2 5.41 -25.38 -11.60
N GLN A 3 4.30 -26.02 -11.93
CA GLN A 3 3.54 -25.78 -13.17
C GLN A 3 2.34 -24.84 -13.00
N PHE A 4 1.96 -24.48 -11.78
CA PHE A 4 0.80 -23.60 -11.55
C PHE A 4 1.14 -22.10 -11.52
N CYS A 5 2.33 -21.68 -11.04
CA CYS A 5 2.72 -20.26 -11.11
C CYS A 5 3.18 -19.83 -12.52
N SER A 6 3.37 -20.76 -13.46
CA SER A 6 3.79 -20.47 -14.85
C SER A 6 2.64 -20.19 -15.83
N HIS A 7 1.38 -20.23 -15.38
CA HIS A 7 0.20 -20.10 -16.27
C HIS A 7 -0.67 -18.86 -16.02
N ILE A 8 -0.21 -17.90 -15.23
CA ILE A 8 -0.78 -16.55 -15.27
C ILE A 8 -0.17 -15.86 -16.49
N THR A 9 -0.79 -16.07 -17.65
CA THR A 9 -0.54 -15.24 -18.84
C THR A 9 -0.60 -13.77 -18.44
N PRO A 10 0.41 -12.94 -18.75
CA PRO A 10 0.30 -11.52 -18.52
C PRO A 10 -0.80 -11.01 -19.44
N LEU A 11 -1.97 -10.74 -18.87
CA LEU A 11 -2.92 -9.84 -19.51
C LEU A 11 -2.17 -8.51 -19.58
N ILE A 12 -1.76 -8.11 -20.79
CA ILE A 12 -1.25 -6.77 -21.05
C ILE A 12 -2.43 -5.83 -20.76
N LEU A 13 -2.53 -5.39 -19.51
CA LEU A 13 -3.30 -4.22 -19.13
C LEU A 13 -2.33 -3.06 -19.08
N ILE A 14 -2.44 -2.21 -20.09
CA ILE A 14 -1.99 -0.83 -19.99
C ILE A 14 -2.87 -0.17 -18.94
N PHE A 15 -2.44 -0.22 -17.69
CA PHE A 15 -2.99 0.62 -16.64
C PHE A 15 -2.05 1.82 -16.49
N HIS A 16 -2.40 2.93 -17.15
CA HIS A 16 -2.03 4.24 -16.63
C HIS A 16 -2.87 4.45 -15.37
N VAL A 17 -2.32 4.15 -14.19
CA VAL A 17 -2.89 4.62 -12.94
C VAL A 17 -2.13 5.88 -12.55
N LEU A 18 -2.62 7.01 -13.05
CA LEU A 18 -2.34 8.32 -12.50
C LEU A 18 -2.97 8.39 -11.10
N PHE A 19 -2.15 8.40 -10.05
CA PHE A 19 -2.51 9.04 -8.79
C PHE A 19 -1.40 9.98 -8.35
N THR A 20 -1.52 11.20 -8.87
CA THR A 20 -0.94 12.43 -8.35
C THR A 20 -1.36 12.66 -6.89
N ASN A 21 -0.41 13.08 -6.05
CA ASN A 21 -0.54 14.05 -4.94
C ASN A 21 0.30 13.73 -3.71
N ALA A 22 1.37 12.93 -3.81
CA ALA A 22 2.28 12.84 -2.67
C ALA A 22 2.81 14.27 -2.48
N PHE A 23 2.54 14.86 -1.31
CA PHE A 23 3.04 16.20 -0.99
C PHE A 23 4.53 16.07 -0.67
N ILE A 24 5.31 15.80 -1.72
CA ILE A 24 6.76 15.84 -1.68
C ILE A 24 7.11 17.31 -1.82
N ASP A 25 7.91 17.83 -0.88
CA ASP A 25 8.34 19.21 -0.95
C ASP A 25 9.24 19.38 -2.17
N ASN A 26 8.81 20.19 -3.14
CA ASN A 26 9.60 20.48 -4.34
C ASN A 26 10.98 21.11 -4.01
N GLN A 27 11.19 21.63 -2.79
CA GLN A 27 12.50 22.14 -2.38
C GLN A 27 13.57 21.05 -2.31
N ILE A 28 13.22 19.81 -1.95
CA ILE A 28 14.20 18.70 -1.89
C ILE A 28 14.54 18.14 -3.27
N LEU A 29 13.73 18.44 -4.29
CA LEU A 29 13.91 17.96 -5.67
C LEU A 29 14.83 18.86 -6.51
N LYS A 30 15.38 19.93 -5.91
CA LYS A 30 16.29 20.85 -6.60
C LYS A 30 17.71 20.35 -6.46
N ARG A 31 18.19 19.61 -7.46
CA ARG A 31 19.62 19.44 -7.67
C ARG A 31 20.23 20.82 -7.97
N ASP A 32 21.22 21.25 -7.19
CA ASP A 32 21.92 22.50 -7.49
C ASP A 32 22.62 22.37 -8.85
N THR A 33 22.24 23.21 -9.81
CA THR A 33 22.91 23.30 -11.12
C THR A 33 24.32 23.90 -11.04
N ASN A 34 24.88 24.03 -9.82
CA ASN A 34 26.07 24.84 -9.54
C ASN A 34 27.31 24.04 -9.13
N THR A 35 27.34 22.73 -9.36
CA THR A 35 28.60 21.97 -9.36
C THR A 35 29.23 22.01 -10.75
N THR A 36 29.74 23.18 -11.14
CA THR A 36 31.00 23.19 -11.88
C THR A 36 32.06 22.64 -10.94
N ASN A 37 32.18 21.32 -10.88
CA ASN A 37 33.32 20.65 -10.27
C ASN A 37 34.56 21.09 -11.04
N THR A 38 35.16 22.18 -10.57
CA THR A 38 36.52 22.58 -10.92
C THR A 38 37.46 21.77 -10.04
N THR A 39 37.32 20.45 -10.08
CA THR A 39 38.37 19.53 -9.62
C THR A 39 39.35 19.45 -10.77
N SER A 40 40.60 19.85 -10.51
CA SER A 40 41.72 19.63 -11.43
C SER A 40 41.74 18.14 -11.81
N ALA A 41 41.26 17.85 -13.01
CA ALA A 41 41.18 16.51 -13.55
C ALA A 41 42.60 16.01 -13.76
N THR A 42 43.00 15.04 -12.95
CA THR A 42 44.05 14.11 -13.35
C THR A 42 43.44 13.29 -14.49
N THR A 43 43.99 13.47 -15.69
CA THR A 43 43.52 12.90 -16.95
C THR A 43 43.54 11.37 -16.90
N THR A 44 42.42 10.79 -16.51
CA THR A 44 41.95 9.52 -17.06
C THR A 44 40.81 9.86 -17.99
N ASN A 45 41.02 9.67 -19.30
CA ASN A 45 40.01 9.84 -20.36
C ASN A 45 39.00 8.68 -20.29
N GLU A 46 38.41 8.44 -19.12
CA GLU A 46 37.30 7.49 -19.03
C GLU A 46 36.06 8.17 -19.60
N THR A 47 35.47 7.54 -20.61
CA THR A 47 34.26 8.05 -21.26
C THR A 47 33.14 8.01 -20.22
N LEU A 48 32.46 9.14 -19.99
CA LEU A 48 31.29 9.16 -19.11
C LEU A 48 30.26 8.16 -19.62
N LEU A 49 29.88 7.22 -18.76
CA LEU A 49 28.78 6.29 -19.01
C LEU A 49 27.60 6.73 -18.16
N CYS A 50 26.43 6.86 -18.77
CA CYS A 50 25.19 7.15 -18.06
C CYS A 50 24.32 5.90 -18.13
N ASN A 51 23.94 5.35 -16.98
CA ASN A 51 23.27 4.04 -16.90
C ASN A 51 24.05 2.95 -17.68
N GLY A 52 25.37 2.95 -17.54
CA GLY A 52 26.28 1.99 -18.20
C GLY A 52 26.60 2.24 -19.68
N SER A 53 26.07 3.27 -20.34
CA SER A 53 26.37 3.55 -21.77
C SER A 53 26.60 5.04 -22.06
N ALA A 54 27.60 5.34 -22.90
CA ALA A 54 27.91 6.71 -23.34
C ALA A 54 26.81 7.27 -24.27
N ASP A 55 26.17 6.40 -25.07
CA ASP A 55 25.13 6.80 -26.03
C ASP A 55 23.86 7.33 -25.34
N LEU A 56 23.66 6.97 -24.07
CA LEU A 56 22.51 7.41 -23.28
C LEU A 56 22.71 8.81 -22.68
N CYS A 57 23.95 9.27 -22.52
CA CYS A 57 24.23 10.50 -21.77
C CYS A 57 23.60 11.76 -22.36
N ASP A 58 23.52 11.84 -23.70
CA ASP A 58 22.97 13.02 -24.39
C ASP A 58 21.48 12.86 -24.72
N LEU A 59 20.89 11.69 -24.45
CA LEU A 59 19.45 11.50 -24.49
C LEU A 59 18.80 12.16 -23.28
N ARG A 60 17.61 12.70 -23.48
CA ARG A 60 16.75 13.18 -22.39
C ARG A 60 16.18 12.01 -21.62
N TYR A 61 15.86 12.24 -20.36
CA TYR A 61 15.26 11.22 -19.50
C TYR A 61 14.03 10.55 -20.17
N ASN A 62 13.17 11.33 -20.83
CA ASN A 62 11.99 10.84 -21.54
C ASN A 62 12.26 10.25 -22.95
N GLN A 63 13.53 10.18 -23.38
CA GLN A 63 13.96 9.55 -24.64
C GLN A 63 14.62 8.19 -24.41
N VAL A 64 14.81 7.79 -23.15
CA VAL A 64 15.40 6.52 -22.76
C VAL A 64 14.29 5.58 -22.28
N THR A 65 14.35 4.32 -22.71
CA THR A 65 13.51 3.26 -22.17
C THR A 65 14.27 2.58 -21.03
N TYR A 66 13.67 2.56 -19.85
CA TYR A 66 14.28 1.92 -18.68
C TYR A 66 13.58 0.60 -18.38
N PRO A 67 14.33 -0.48 -18.10
CA PRO A 67 13.74 -1.65 -17.49
C PRO A 67 13.32 -1.28 -16.06
N GLY A 68 12.08 -1.65 -15.72
CA GLY A 68 11.47 -1.37 -14.42
C GLY A 68 10.89 -2.62 -13.78
N THR A 69 10.69 -2.55 -12.47
CA THR A 69 10.11 -3.63 -11.66
C THR A 69 8.89 -3.12 -10.91
N HIS A 70 7.79 -3.88 -11.01
CA HIS A 70 6.58 -3.64 -10.22
C HIS A 70 6.79 -4.23 -8.82
N ASN A 71 6.54 -3.44 -7.78
CA ASN A 71 6.60 -3.87 -6.38
C ASN A 71 7.98 -4.41 -6.02
N SER A 72 8.96 -3.56 -6.28
CA SER A 72 10.40 -3.84 -6.24
C SER A 72 10.88 -4.27 -4.86
N ALA A 73 10.15 -3.94 -3.79
CA ALA A 73 10.44 -4.38 -2.43
C ALA A 73 9.67 -5.64 -1.99
N SER A 74 8.90 -6.26 -2.89
CA SER A 74 8.08 -7.45 -2.62
C SER A 74 8.82 -8.75 -2.92
N TYR A 75 9.88 -9.01 -2.15
CA TYR A 75 10.78 -10.17 -2.33
C TYR A 75 11.08 -10.96 -1.04
N ASN A 76 10.49 -10.56 0.08
CA ASN A 76 10.59 -11.22 1.38
C ASN A 76 9.33 -10.89 2.21
N LEU A 77 8.17 -11.07 1.58
CA LEU A 77 6.90 -10.71 2.20
C LEU A 77 6.45 -11.78 3.18
N LYS A 78 5.69 -11.35 4.19
CA LYS A 78 5.03 -12.20 5.16
C LYS A 78 3.58 -11.83 5.22
N PHE A 79 2.70 -12.83 5.27
CA PHE A 79 1.29 -12.57 5.43
C PHE A 79 1.02 -11.78 6.72
N ASP A 80 0.28 -10.67 6.60
CA ASP A 80 -0.08 -9.87 7.77
C ASP A 80 -1.33 -10.44 8.43
N CYS A 81 -1.13 -11.44 9.28
CA CYS A 81 -2.21 -12.07 10.02
C CYS A 81 -2.96 -11.09 10.94
N VAL A 82 -2.31 -10.03 11.42
CA VAL A 82 -2.93 -9.07 12.34
C VAL A 82 -3.87 -8.16 11.56
N THR A 83 -3.39 -7.57 10.47
CA THR A 83 -4.23 -6.72 9.61
C THR A 83 -5.31 -7.53 8.92
N SER A 84 -5.01 -8.76 8.49
CA SER A 84 -6.01 -9.66 7.91
C SER A 84 -7.13 -10.00 8.90
N ALA A 85 -6.80 -10.32 10.16
CA ALA A 85 -7.79 -10.56 11.19
C ALA A 85 -8.60 -9.30 11.54
N LYS A 86 -7.95 -8.13 11.59
CA LYS A 86 -8.62 -6.84 11.78
C LYS A 86 -9.60 -6.55 10.65
N SER A 87 -9.19 -6.72 9.39
CA SER A 87 -10.04 -6.54 8.22
C SER A 87 -11.24 -7.51 8.21
N CYS A 88 -11.03 -8.75 8.68
CA CYS A 88 -12.10 -9.71 8.93
C CYS A 88 -13.10 -9.19 9.97
N LEU A 89 -12.61 -8.69 11.12
CA LEU A 89 -13.43 -8.11 12.18
C LEU A 89 -14.20 -6.86 11.71
N ASP A 90 -13.56 -5.99 10.94
CA ASP A 90 -14.18 -4.79 10.38
C ASP A 90 -15.30 -5.16 9.39
N SER A 91 -15.09 -6.19 8.58
CA SER A 91 -16.10 -6.69 7.61
C SER A 91 -17.35 -7.26 8.28
N ILE A 92 -17.23 -7.79 9.51
CA ILE A 92 -18.37 -8.31 10.27
C ILE A 92 -18.92 -7.30 11.29
N ALA A 93 -18.26 -6.16 11.52
CA ALA A 93 -18.72 -5.15 12.45
C ALA A 93 -20.15 -4.64 12.17
N PRO A 94 -20.58 -4.44 10.90
CA PRO A 94 -21.96 -4.11 10.58
C PRO A 94 -22.97 -5.13 11.12
N CYS A 95 -22.63 -6.43 11.13
CA CYS A 95 -23.48 -7.51 11.64
C CYS A 95 -23.84 -7.31 13.12
N ALA A 96 -22.85 -6.94 13.95
CA ALA A 96 -23.06 -6.65 15.37
C ALA A 96 -23.88 -5.36 15.57
N GLN A 97 -23.69 -4.36 14.71
CA GLN A 97 -24.44 -3.11 14.76
C GLN A 97 -25.92 -3.32 14.37
N GLU A 98 -26.19 -4.10 13.33
CA GLU A 98 -27.56 -4.44 12.88
C GLU A 98 -28.36 -5.18 13.95
N TYR A 99 -27.74 -6.07 14.73
CA TYR A 99 -28.39 -6.68 15.89
C TYR A 99 -28.88 -5.63 16.90
N SER A 100 -28.04 -4.65 17.25
CA SER A 100 -28.40 -3.62 18.23
C SER A 100 -29.62 -2.82 17.76
N GLN A 101 -29.70 -2.54 16.46
CA GLN A 101 -30.83 -1.88 15.83
C GLN A 101 -32.08 -2.77 15.81
N CYS A 102 -31.94 -4.06 15.48
CA CYS A 102 -33.07 -4.99 15.53
C CYS A 102 -33.65 -5.12 16.94
N ASN A 103 -32.81 -5.36 17.94
CA ASN A 103 -33.28 -5.57 19.32
C ASN A 103 -34.02 -4.34 19.87
N ILE A 104 -33.53 -3.13 19.58
CA ILE A 104 -34.19 -1.87 19.98
C ILE A 104 -35.52 -1.70 19.23
N PHE A 105 -35.52 -1.88 17.91
CA PHE A 105 -36.71 -1.68 17.09
C PHE A 105 -37.85 -2.62 17.51
N TYR A 106 -37.58 -3.93 17.63
CA TYR A 106 -38.63 -4.89 17.95
C TYR A 106 -39.12 -4.77 19.40
N LYS A 107 -38.23 -4.61 20.38
CA LYS A 107 -38.65 -4.52 21.79
C LYS A 107 -39.57 -3.32 22.03
N VAL A 108 -39.17 -2.14 21.56
CA VAL A 108 -39.95 -0.91 21.74
C VAL A 108 -41.25 -0.96 20.95
N HIS A 109 -41.23 -1.47 19.71
CA HIS A 109 -42.41 -1.49 18.85
C HIS A 109 -43.46 -2.52 19.30
N CYS A 110 -43.04 -3.74 19.66
CA CYS A 110 -43.96 -4.79 20.13
C CYS A 110 -44.60 -4.41 21.49
N GLU A 111 -43.84 -3.86 22.44
CA GLU A 111 -44.37 -3.42 23.73
C GLU A 111 -45.32 -2.22 23.59
N ALA A 112 -44.99 -1.25 22.71
CA ALA A 112 -45.85 -0.11 22.42
C ALA A 112 -47.15 -0.53 21.72
N GLN A 113 -47.09 -1.41 20.71
CA GLN A 113 -48.28 -1.88 20.00
C GLN A 113 -49.20 -2.71 20.91
N THR A 114 -48.63 -3.57 21.74
CA THR A 114 -49.39 -4.38 22.69
C THR A 114 -50.08 -3.52 23.75
N SER A 115 -49.39 -2.51 24.28
CA SER A 115 -49.96 -1.58 25.25
C SER A 115 -51.04 -0.68 24.65
N ILE A 116 -50.88 -0.23 23.40
CA ILE A 116 -51.93 0.49 22.65
C ILE A 116 -53.14 -0.42 22.37
N CYS A 117 -52.90 -1.68 21.97
CA CYS A 117 -53.95 -2.67 21.71
C CYS A 117 -54.78 -2.94 22.97
N LYS A 118 -54.13 -3.21 24.11
CA LYS A 118 -54.81 -3.44 25.40
C LYS A 118 -55.58 -2.19 25.88
N ARG A 119 -55.08 -0.99 25.62
CA ARG A 119 -55.76 0.27 25.99
C ARG A 119 -57.03 0.53 25.17
N ARG A 120 -57.05 0.13 23.90
CA ARG A 120 -58.18 0.37 22.97
C ARG A 120 -59.25 -0.72 23.00
N ASN A 121 -58.98 -1.86 23.64
CA ASN A 121 -59.87 -3.01 23.66
C ASN A 121 -60.28 -3.39 25.10
N PRO A 122 -61.52 -3.87 25.30
CA PRO A 122 -61.96 -4.37 26.60
C PRO A 122 -61.17 -5.62 27.02
N ASN A 123 -61.08 -5.84 28.34
CA ASN A 123 -60.21 -6.88 28.94
C ASN A 123 -60.41 -8.29 28.35
N TYR A 124 -61.64 -8.65 27.97
CA TYR A 124 -61.93 -9.98 27.40
C TYR A 124 -61.33 -10.21 26.00
N LEU A 125 -60.80 -9.18 25.33
CA LEU A 125 -60.09 -9.27 24.04
C LEU A 125 -58.56 -9.13 24.17
N HIS A 126 -58.04 -8.91 25.38
CA HIS A 126 -56.60 -8.72 25.59
C HIS A 126 -55.76 -9.92 25.17
N TRP A 127 -56.33 -11.13 25.20
CA TRP A 127 -55.66 -12.35 24.73
C TRP A 127 -55.24 -12.26 23.25
N MET A 128 -55.99 -11.54 22.41
CA MET A 128 -55.61 -11.30 21.01
C MET A 128 -54.40 -10.38 20.89
N CYS A 129 -54.33 -9.34 21.72
CA CYS A 129 -53.16 -8.46 21.81
C CYS A 129 -51.91 -9.22 22.27
N GLU A 130 -52.06 -10.20 23.16
CA GLU A 130 -50.95 -11.05 23.63
C GLU A 130 -50.48 -12.06 22.59
N ILE A 131 -51.36 -12.56 21.73
CA ILE A 131 -50.96 -13.39 20.58
C ILE A 131 -50.12 -12.55 19.60
N LEU A 132 -50.57 -11.33 19.29
CA LEU A 132 -49.80 -10.42 18.43
C LEU A 132 -48.44 -10.06 19.04
N ASP A 133 -48.38 -9.83 20.35
CA ASP A 133 -47.12 -9.64 21.09
C ASP A 133 -46.18 -10.85 20.96
N ARG A 134 -46.70 -12.07 21.15
CA ARG A 134 -45.91 -13.31 21.02
C ARG A 134 -45.38 -13.49 19.60
N THR A 135 -46.21 -13.25 18.58
CA THR A 135 -45.80 -13.32 17.18
C THR A 135 -44.77 -12.22 16.86
N CYS A 136 -44.97 -11.00 17.35
CA CYS A 136 -44.03 -9.89 17.19
C CYS A 136 -42.66 -10.19 17.86
N LYS A 137 -42.67 -10.79 19.05
CA LYS A 137 -41.48 -11.23 19.78
C LYS A 137 -40.81 -12.45 19.16
N SER A 138 -41.50 -13.29 18.39
CA SER A 138 -40.87 -14.42 17.67
C SER A 138 -39.84 -13.95 16.64
N THR A 139 -40.03 -12.76 16.07
CA THR A 139 -39.05 -12.12 15.17
C THR A 139 -37.77 -11.70 15.89
N ASN A 140 -37.81 -11.46 17.21
CA ASN A 140 -36.63 -11.25 18.03
C ASN A 140 -35.73 -12.51 18.09
N ALA A 141 -36.30 -13.71 17.96
CA ALA A 141 -35.51 -14.94 17.89
C ALA A 141 -34.62 -15.00 16.64
N TRP A 142 -35.09 -14.46 15.51
CA TRP A 142 -34.28 -14.34 14.30
C TRP A 142 -33.11 -13.38 14.48
N CYS A 143 -33.30 -12.28 15.22
CA CYS A 143 -32.21 -11.36 15.53
C CYS A 143 -31.20 -11.94 16.52
N LEU A 144 -31.62 -12.80 17.44
CA LEU A 144 -30.71 -13.58 18.27
C LEU A 144 -29.91 -14.60 17.45
N ILE A 145 -30.54 -15.30 16.49
CA ILE A 145 -29.85 -16.21 15.58
C ILE A 145 -28.81 -15.45 14.75
N TRP A 146 -29.18 -14.29 14.22
CA TRP A 146 -28.25 -13.41 13.49
C TRP A 146 -27.05 -13.01 14.36
N LEU A 147 -27.30 -12.57 15.61
CA LEU A 147 -26.23 -12.22 16.55
C LEU A 147 -25.30 -13.40 16.86
N VAL A 148 -25.85 -14.60 17.10
CA VAL A 148 -25.05 -15.81 17.34
C VAL A 148 -24.17 -16.10 16.12
N GLY A 149 -24.71 -15.98 14.90
CA GLY A 149 -23.95 -16.07 13.67
C GLY A 149 -22.81 -15.05 13.60
N CYS A 150 -23.07 -13.78 13.90
CA CYS A 150 -22.04 -12.73 13.94
C CYS A 150 -20.95 -13.05 14.98
N ALA A 151 -21.34 -13.52 16.17
CA ALA A 151 -20.41 -13.81 17.27
C ALA A 151 -19.50 -15.00 16.93
N GLU A 152 -20.02 -16.04 16.27
CA GLU A 152 -19.20 -17.14 15.77
C GLU A 152 -18.25 -16.68 14.65
N ALA A 153 -18.70 -15.81 13.75
CA ALA A 153 -17.82 -15.20 12.75
C ALA A 153 -16.69 -14.36 13.39
N SER A 154 -16.99 -13.59 14.44
CA SER A 154 -15.96 -12.86 15.20
C SER A 154 -14.94 -13.77 15.87
N LYS A 155 -15.38 -14.91 16.41
CA LYS A 155 -14.46 -15.92 16.98
C LYS A 155 -13.55 -16.50 15.91
N LEU A 156 -14.09 -16.77 14.72
CA LEU A 156 -13.29 -17.23 13.57
C LEU A 156 -12.24 -16.19 13.16
N CYS A 157 -12.61 -14.90 13.05
CA CYS A 157 -11.64 -13.84 12.73
C CYS A 157 -10.53 -13.71 13.80
N ASN A 158 -10.87 -13.83 15.09
CA ASN A 158 -9.87 -13.79 16.16
C ASN A 158 -8.98 -15.04 16.17
N SER A 159 -9.54 -16.21 15.87
CA SER A 159 -8.78 -17.47 15.73
C SER A 159 -7.88 -17.45 14.49
N TRP A 160 -8.30 -16.74 13.44
CA TRP A 160 -7.49 -16.53 12.25
C TRP A 160 -6.18 -15.80 12.57
N ALA A 161 -6.21 -14.76 13.42
CA ALA A 161 -5.00 -14.03 13.83
C ALA A 161 -3.90 -14.94 14.40
N SER A 162 -4.28 -15.96 15.18
CA SER A 162 -3.35 -16.90 15.82
C SER A 162 -2.95 -18.07 14.92
N SER A 163 -3.85 -18.53 14.07
CA SER A 163 -3.64 -19.74 13.25
C SER A 163 -3.09 -19.45 11.85
N CYS A 164 -3.22 -18.21 11.37
CA CYS A 164 -2.85 -17.81 10.02
C CYS A 164 -1.39 -18.13 9.68
N LYS A 165 -0.45 -17.89 10.60
CA LYS A 165 0.99 -18.12 10.38
C LYS A 165 1.35 -19.58 10.09
N SER A 166 0.58 -20.54 10.61
CA SER A 166 0.78 -21.98 10.35
C SER A 166 -0.11 -22.51 9.24
N THR A 167 -1.11 -21.73 8.81
CA THR A 167 -2.11 -22.15 7.82
C THR A 167 -1.72 -21.71 6.41
N VAL A 168 -1.10 -20.54 6.28
CA VAL A 168 -0.69 -19.99 4.99
C VAL A 168 0.65 -20.60 4.57
N PRO A 169 0.69 -21.42 3.50
CA PRO A 169 1.94 -22.03 3.07
C PRO A 169 2.86 -21.00 2.42
N ASP A 170 4.18 -21.14 2.61
CA ASP A 170 5.19 -20.25 2.02
C ASP A 170 5.03 -20.10 0.50
N TRP A 171 4.72 -21.20 -0.20
CA TRP A 171 4.52 -21.18 -1.66
C TRP A 171 3.38 -20.26 -2.10
N MET A 172 2.35 -20.09 -1.26
CA MET A 172 1.20 -19.24 -1.57
C MET A 172 1.60 -17.76 -1.48
N ILE A 173 2.46 -17.41 -0.52
CA ILE A 173 3.06 -16.07 -0.41
C ILE A 173 3.91 -15.76 -1.63
N THR A 174 4.82 -16.67 -1.97
CA THR A 174 5.68 -16.48 -3.14
C THR A 174 4.90 -16.37 -4.45
N CYS A 175 3.83 -17.15 -4.63
CA CYS A 175 3.08 -17.14 -5.90
C CYS A 175 2.12 -15.95 -6.06
N MET A 176 1.49 -15.49 -4.98
CA MET A 176 0.44 -14.47 -5.06
C MET A 176 0.92 -13.06 -4.68
N TRP A 177 2.00 -12.93 -3.91
CA TRP A 177 2.43 -11.64 -3.35
C TRP A 177 3.90 -11.27 -3.61
N GLU A 178 4.80 -12.24 -3.74
CA GLU A 178 6.21 -11.93 -4.03
C GLU A 178 6.47 -11.79 -5.53
N ASN A 179 6.28 -10.58 -6.04
CA ASN A 179 6.54 -10.26 -7.45
C ASN A 179 8.03 -10.41 -7.81
N ASN A 180 8.93 -10.27 -6.84
CA ASN A 180 10.37 -10.26 -7.04
C ASN A 180 11.10 -11.25 -6.12
N ALA A 181 10.47 -12.39 -5.75
CA ALA A 181 11.04 -13.37 -4.81
C ALA A 181 12.50 -13.73 -5.11
N GLY A 182 13.40 -13.51 -4.14
CA GLY A 182 14.83 -13.77 -4.28
C GLY A 182 15.63 -12.68 -5.02
N TYR A 183 15.00 -11.58 -5.41
CA TYR A 183 15.65 -10.43 -6.05
C TYR A 183 15.51 -9.20 -5.14
N PRO A 184 16.39 -9.01 -4.14
CA PRO A 184 16.42 -7.78 -3.35
C PRO A 184 16.69 -6.54 -4.21
N VAL A 185 16.38 -5.35 -3.72
CA VAL A 185 16.50 -4.10 -4.51
C VAL A 185 17.91 -3.92 -5.04
N LEU A 186 18.93 -4.13 -4.21
CA LEU A 186 20.33 -4.06 -4.67
C LEU A 186 20.61 -5.03 -5.83
N ARG A 187 20.01 -6.23 -5.84
CA ARG A 187 20.17 -7.19 -6.95
C ARG A 187 19.51 -6.68 -8.22
N GLN A 188 18.28 -6.16 -8.13
CA GLN A 188 17.57 -5.58 -9.27
C GLN A 188 18.39 -4.43 -9.90
N LEU A 189 18.97 -3.56 -9.08
CA LEU A 189 19.85 -2.49 -9.53
C LEU A 189 21.11 -3.04 -10.23
N ASN A 190 21.76 -4.06 -9.67
CA ASN A 190 22.92 -4.71 -10.30
C ASN A 190 22.56 -5.42 -11.62
N ASP A 191 21.32 -5.88 -11.78
CA ASP A 191 20.81 -6.50 -13.02
C ASP A 191 20.39 -5.46 -14.07
N GLY A 192 20.51 -4.15 -13.77
CA GLY A 192 20.27 -3.06 -14.71
C GLY A 192 18.89 -2.39 -14.61
N ILE A 193 18.06 -2.75 -13.61
CA ILE A 193 16.76 -2.10 -13.36
C ILE A 193 16.99 -0.64 -12.93
N ARG A 194 16.27 0.31 -13.55
CA ARG A 194 16.41 1.76 -13.28
C ARG A 194 15.09 2.47 -13.01
N LEU A 195 13.99 1.72 -12.96
CA LEU A 195 12.71 2.17 -12.42
C LEU A 195 12.25 1.18 -11.37
N LEU A 196 12.20 1.62 -10.11
CA LEU A 196 11.72 0.83 -8.98
C LEU A 196 10.34 1.36 -8.58
N ASN A 197 9.29 0.57 -8.80
CA ASN A 197 7.98 0.87 -8.25
C ASN A 197 7.84 0.21 -6.87
N PHE A 198 7.35 0.94 -5.87
CA PHE A 198 7.16 0.50 -4.50
C PHE A 198 5.69 0.63 -4.08
N GLU A 199 5.15 -0.43 -3.47
CA GLU A 199 3.88 -0.37 -2.74
C GLU A 199 4.16 -0.23 -1.25
N MET A 200 3.40 0.63 -0.58
CA MET A 200 3.67 1.03 0.79
C MET A 200 2.39 0.98 1.64
N CYS A 201 2.53 0.45 2.84
CA CYS A 201 1.44 0.29 3.79
C CYS A 201 1.79 0.91 5.13
N LEU A 202 0.76 1.37 5.82
CA LEU A 202 0.86 1.78 7.22
C LEU A 202 0.61 0.56 8.10
N LYS A 203 1.52 0.31 9.04
CA LYS A 203 1.32 -0.74 10.05
C LYS A 203 0.18 -0.36 10.98
N ASN A 204 -0.30 -1.34 11.72
CA ASN A 204 -1.40 -1.19 12.69
C ASN A 204 -1.15 -0.14 13.80
N ASP A 205 0.10 0.30 14.02
CA ASP A 205 0.44 1.39 14.94
C ASP A 205 0.14 2.80 14.39
N ASN A 206 -0.31 2.88 13.13
CA ASN A 206 -0.58 4.11 12.39
C ASN A 206 0.60 5.07 12.26
N LYS A 207 1.84 4.58 12.40
CA LYS A 207 3.05 5.40 12.39
C LYS A 207 4.13 4.82 11.49
N THR A 208 4.32 3.51 11.54
CA THR A 208 5.41 2.88 10.82
C THR A 208 4.96 2.49 9.42
N VAL A 209 5.77 2.88 8.43
CA VAL A 209 5.55 2.56 7.02
C VAL A 209 6.47 1.44 6.60
N GLU A 210 5.90 0.46 5.91
CA GLU A 210 6.61 -0.69 5.37
C GLU A 210 6.22 -0.90 3.91
N PHE A 211 7.07 -1.60 3.17
CA PHE A 211 6.69 -2.11 1.87
C PHE A 211 5.69 -3.25 2.03
N CYS A 212 4.76 -3.38 1.10
CA CYS A 212 3.71 -4.38 1.18
C CYS A 212 3.20 -4.79 -0.20
N HIS A 213 2.23 -5.71 -0.21
CA HIS A 213 1.49 -6.07 -1.41
C HIS A 213 0.07 -6.56 -1.06
N GLY A 214 -0.91 -6.17 -1.88
CA GLY A 214 -2.33 -6.50 -1.65
C GLY A 214 -2.96 -5.67 -0.53
N ASP A 215 -4.20 -5.98 -0.14
CA ASP A 215 -4.99 -5.20 0.80
C ASP A 215 -5.86 -6.05 1.74
N GLY A 216 -6.35 -5.46 2.83
CA GLY A 216 -7.33 -6.07 3.73
C GLY A 216 -6.95 -7.47 4.22
N ILE A 217 -7.82 -8.46 3.94
CA ILE A 217 -7.60 -9.86 4.32
C ILE A 217 -6.46 -10.53 3.55
N TYR A 218 -5.98 -9.92 2.47
CA TYR A 218 -4.96 -10.40 1.55
C TYR A 218 -3.66 -9.59 1.66
N LEU A 219 -3.45 -8.84 2.74
CA LEU A 219 -2.24 -8.04 2.88
C LEU A 219 -1.01 -8.90 3.20
N ALA A 220 0.07 -8.68 2.46
CA ALA A 220 1.40 -9.20 2.77
C ALA A 220 2.37 -8.04 3.05
N SER A 221 3.05 -8.10 4.19
CA SER A 221 3.95 -7.07 4.70
C SER A 221 5.42 -7.44 4.49
N GLY A 222 6.24 -6.44 4.19
CA GLY A 222 7.65 -6.58 3.87
C GLY A 222 8.56 -5.87 4.87
N LEU A 223 9.61 -5.26 4.33
CA LEU A 223 10.59 -4.50 5.10
C LEU A 223 10.09 -3.09 5.39
N GLU A 224 10.58 -2.49 6.48
CA GLU A 224 10.50 -1.05 6.69
C GLU A 224 11.38 -0.30 5.68
N LEU A 225 11.26 1.02 5.60
CA LEU A 225 11.86 1.81 4.52
C LEU A 225 13.39 1.87 4.57
N ASP A 226 13.95 2.02 5.77
CA ASP A 226 15.39 2.25 5.98
C ASP A 226 16.32 1.24 5.28
N PRO A 227 16.12 -0.09 5.41
CA PRO A 227 16.96 -1.07 4.71
C PRO A 227 16.99 -0.87 3.19
N VAL A 228 15.83 -0.61 2.57
CA VAL A 228 15.73 -0.47 1.10
C VAL A 228 16.32 0.85 0.63
N PHE A 229 16.04 1.96 1.32
CA PHE A 229 16.62 3.26 0.98
C PHE A 229 18.15 3.26 1.17
N SER A 230 18.64 2.57 2.20
CA SER A 230 20.08 2.39 2.42
C SER A 230 20.74 1.59 1.29
N GLU A 231 20.11 0.52 0.78
CA GLU A 231 20.62 -0.24 -0.36
C GLU A 231 20.71 0.61 -1.63
N ILE A 232 19.66 1.40 -1.93
CA ILE A 232 19.64 2.30 -3.08
C ILE A 232 20.75 3.35 -2.94
N LYS A 233 20.90 3.95 -1.76
CA LYS A 233 21.94 4.95 -1.50
C LYS A 233 23.35 4.37 -1.66
N GLU A 234 23.61 3.19 -1.11
CA GLU A 234 24.89 2.52 -1.29
C GLU A 234 25.19 2.21 -2.76
N PHE A 235 24.18 1.80 -3.52
CA PHE A 235 24.32 1.57 -4.95
C PHE A 235 24.67 2.88 -5.68
N MET A 236 23.96 3.98 -5.41
CA MET A 236 24.23 5.27 -6.05
C MET A 236 25.61 5.83 -5.68
N ASP A 237 26.07 5.64 -4.44
CA ASP A 237 27.41 6.06 -4.01
C ASP A 237 28.52 5.31 -4.74
N LYS A 238 28.30 4.03 -5.04
CA LYS A 238 29.23 3.18 -5.80
C LYS A 238 29.13 3.43 -7.31
N ASN A 239 28.02 3.98 -7.78
CA ASN A 239 27.73 4.18 -9.20
C ASN A 239 27.20 5.62 -9.44
N PRO A 240 28.08 6.64 -9.38
CA PRO A 240 27.68 8.06 -9.34
C PRO A 240 27.03 8.57 -10.64
N ASN A 241 27.14 7.83 -11.74
CA ASN A 241 26.59 8.19 -13.04
C ASN A 241 25.29 7.42 -13.37
N GLU A 242 24.65 6.84 -12.36
CA GLU A 242 23.38 6.13 -12.52
C GLU A 242 22.21 7.03 -12.16
N VAL A 243 21.22 7.07 -13.04
CA VAL A 243 19.93 7.74 -12.87
C VAL A 243 18.89 6.67 -12.61
N ILE A 244 18.30 6.70 -11.41
CA ILE A 244 17.28 5.76 -10.95
C ILE A 244 15.98 6.54 -10.72
N SER A 245 14.86 5.96 -11.16
CA SER A 245 13.53 6.46 -10.83
C SER A 245 12.89 5.63 -9.75
N LEU A 246 12.39 6.31 -8.73
CA LEU A 246 11.62 5.73 -7.64
C LEU A 246 10.16 6.15 -7.84
N GLU A 247 9.30 5.16 -8.00
CA GLU A 247 7.85 5.35 -8.02
C GLU A 247 7.28 4.80 -6.71
N PHE A 248 6.44 5.61 -6.06
CA PHE A 248 5.76 5.25 -4.83
C PHE A 248 4.26 5.14 -5.14
N GLY A 249 3.78 3.90 -5.28
CA GLY A 249 2.42 3.55 -5.66
C GLY A 249 1.63 2.86 -4.53
N HIS A 250 0.37 2.54 -4.83
CA HIS A 250 -0.55 1.75 -4.00
C HIS A 250 -0.53 2.12 -2.51
N ILE A 251 -0.70 3.41 -2.21
CA ILE A 251 -0.90 3.86 -0.83
C ILE A 251 -2.25 3.32 -0.39
N ASN A 252 -2.23 2.20 0.35
CA ASN A 252 -3.38 1.33 0.61
C ASN A 252 -4.52 1.94 1.44
N ASP A 253 -4.44 3.23 1.76
CA ASP A 253 -5.36 3.84 2.69
C ASP A 253 -5.83 5.21 2.21
N LYS A 254 -7.15 5.40 2.23
CA LYS A 254 -7.79 6.70 1.99
C LYS A 254 -7.71 7.56 3.25
N GLY A 255 -7.46 8.86 3.11
CA GLY A 255 -7.54 9.81 4.23
C GLY A 255 -6.20 10.10 4.91
N SER A 256 -6.16 10.06 6.25
CA SER A 256 -5.02 10.54 7.06
C SER A 256 -3.73 9.73 6.92
N THR A 257 -3.87 8.45 6.62
CA THR A 257 -2.79 7.50 6.32
C THR A 257 -1.93 7.90 5.12
N TYR A 258 -2.54 8.49 4.09
CA TYR A 258 -1.85 9.01 2.91
C TYR A 258 -0.82 10.08 3.28
N TYR A 259 -1.20 10.96 4.21
CA TYR A 259 -0.34 12.02 4.70
C TYR A 259 0.85 11.46 5.48
N THR A 260 0.61 10.47 6.36
CA THR A 260 1.67 9.79 7.10
C THR A 260 2.67 9.12 6.16
N ILE A 261 2.19 8.35 5.17
CA ILE A 261 3.06 7.68 4.20
C ILE A 261 3.85 8.69 3.37
N SER A 262 3.20 9.75 2.89
CA SER A 262 3.89 10.83 2.15
C SER A 262 4.98 11.50 2.98
N HIS A 263 4.70 11.75 4.27
CA HIS A 263 5.66 12.34 5.20
C HIS A 263 6.85 11.42 5.46
N GLU A 264 6.61 10.12 5.64
CA GLU A 264 7.68 9.14 5.81
C GLU A 264 8.53 9.00 4.55
N ILE A 265 7.93 8.97 3.36
CA ILE A 265 8.67 8.99 2.09
C ILE A 265 9.57 10.23 2.02
N GLN A 266 9.01 11.41 2.25
CA GLN A 266 9.75 12.69 2.25
C GLN A 266 10.93 12.66 3.22
N SER A 267 10.69 12.23 4.46
CA SER A 267 11.72 12.12 5.51
C SER A 267 12.87 11.18 5.10
N HIS A 268 12.56 10.05 4.47
CA HIS A 268 13.59 9.12 4.00
C HIS A 268 14.32 9.65 2.77
N LEU A 269 13.64 10.34 1.85
CA LEU A 269 14.29 11.02 0.72
C LEU A 269 15.29 12.08 1.20
N GLU A 270 14.91 12.89 2.18
CA GLU A 270 15.80 13.88 2.81
C GLU A 270 16.98 13.21 3.50
N LYS A 271 16.72 12.20 4.33
CA LYS A 271 17.73 11.47 5.10
C LYS A 271 18.82 10.86 4.20
N TYR A 272 18.43 10.26 3.08
CA TYR A 272 19.35 9.48 2.24
C TYR A 272 19.91 10.26 1.06
N PHE A 273 19.15 11.19 0.44
CA PHE A 273 19.52 11.83 -0.82
C PHE A 273 19.75 13.34 -0.71
N VAL A 274 19.59 13.93 0.48
CA VAL A 274 19.99 15.31 0.75
C VAL A 274 21.15 15.32 1.75
N ASN A 275 22.23 15.98 1.37
CA ASN A 275 23.38 16.13 2.26
C ASN A 275 23.03 17.10 3.40
N SER A 276 22.95 16.59 4.63
CA SER A 276 22.51 17.38 5.81
C SER A 276 23.40 18.58 6.16
N THR A 277 24.65 18.60 5.69
CA THR A 277 25.61 19.68 5.96
C THR A 277 25.54 20.78 4.90
N THR A 278 25.40 20.39 3.63
CA THR A 278 25.47 21.32 2.49
C THR A 278 24.09 21.69 1.93
N GLY A 279 23.05 20.92 2.24
CA GLY A 279 21.73 21.03 1.62
C GLY A 279 21.67 20.50 0.19
N HIS A 280 22.76 19.95 -0.33
CA HIS A 280 22.81 19.48 -1.71
C HIS A 280 21.95 18.23 -1.91
N SER A 281 21.01 18.29 -2.86
CA SER A 281 20.16 17.17 -3.23
C SER A 281 20.72 16.39 -4.42
N GLN A 282 20.69 15.05 -4.32
CA GLN A 282 20.98 14.13 -5.42
C GLN A 282 19.76 13.91 -6.34
N MET A 283 18.59 14.45 -5.99
CA MET A 283 17.34 14.24 -6.71
C MET A 283 17.09 15.37 -7.71
N VAL A 284 16.50 15.02 -8.86
CA VAL A 284 16.16 15.97 -9.92
C VAL A 284 14.64 16.05 -10.08
N GLN A 285 14.10 17.27 -10.03
CA GLN A 285 12.71 17.52 -10.35
C GLN A 285 12.45 17.29 -11.83
N LEU A 286 11.58 16.33 -12.15
CA LEU A 286 11.09 16.14 -13.51
C LEU A 286 10.01 17.17 -13.84
N PRO A 287 9.91 17.63 -15.11
CA PRO A 287 8.82 18.49 -15.53
C PRO A 287 7.48 17.74 -15.46
N PRO A 288 6.33 18.45 -15.47
CA PRO A 288 5.01 17.83 -15.58
C PRO A 288 4.94 16.86 -16.77
N ALA A 289 4.24 15.73 -16.59
CA ALA A 289 4.15 14.69 -17.62
C ALA A 289 3.49 15.18 -18.93
N ASP A 290 2.60 16.17 -18.84
CA ASP A 290 1.94 16.84 -19.97
C ASP A 290 2.76 17.99 -20.59
N SER A 291 3.99 18.21 -20.10
CA SER A 291 4.90 19.20 -20.65
C SER A 291 5.22 18.86 -22.11
N THR A 292 4.62 19.61 -23.02
CA THR A 292 4.91 19.58 -24.46
C THR A 292 6.28 20.17 -24.80
N ASN A 293 6.92 20.85 -23.83
CA ASN A 293 8.27 21.38 -24.02
C ASN A 293 9.31 20.28 -23.79
N ALA A 294 9.71 19.61 -24.89
CA ALA A 294 10.73 18.57 -24.86
C ALA A 294 12.07 19.02 -24.25
N THR A 295 12.39 20.32 -24.28
CA THR A 295 13.63 20.84 -23.68
C THR A 295 13.59 20.93 -22.15
N ALA A 296 12.41 20.78 -21.53
CA ALA A 296 12.25 20.80 -20.08
C ALA A 296 12.74 19.52 -19.39
N TRP A 297 12.89 18.41 -20.12
CA TRP A 297 13.43 17.16 -19.58
C TRP A 297 14.97 17.18 -19.58
N PRO A 298 15.64 16.90 -18.45
CA PRO A 298 17.10 16.87 -18.39
C PRO A 298 17.66 15.72 -19.24
N THR A 299 18.88 15.90 -19.77
CA THR A 299 19.65 14.76 -20.29
C THR A 299 20.16 13.90 -19.15
N LEU A 300 20.49 12.63 -19.42
CA LEU A 300 21.03 11.77 -18.38
C LEU A 300 22.35 12.35 -17.85
N ARG A 301 23.18 12.94 -18.71
CA ARG A 301 24.39 13.69 -18.29
C ARG A 301 24.12 14.83 -17.31
N GLN A 302 22.95 15.48 -17.41
CA GLN A 302 22.56 16.55 -16.48
C GLN A 302 21.99 15.99 -15.17
N ALA A 303 21.50 14.75 -15.19
CA ALA A 303 20.94 14.06 -14.04
C ALA A 303 21.97 13.21 -13.26
N THR A 304 23.10 12.87 -13.87
CA THR A 304 24.30 12.28 -13.25
C THR A 304 25.13 13.32 -12.54
#